data_AF-A0A0Q6RDQ3-F1
#
_entry.id   AF-A0A0Q6RDQ3-F1
#
_cell.length_a   1.000
_cell.length_b   1.000
_cell.length_c   1.000
_cell.angle_alpha   90.00
_cell.angle_beta   90.00
_cell.angle_gamma   90.00
#
_symmetry.space_group_name_H-M   'P 1'
#
loop_
_entity.id
_entity.type
_entity.pdbx_description
1 polymer ?
#
loop_
_entity_poly.entity_id
_entity_poly.type
_entity_poly.pdbx_seq_one_letter_code
_entity_poly.pdbx_strand_id
1 'polypeptide(L)'
;MNNPRRSIKAVATLIVVVCAGLFVVNNELTRAPYVSFASPSGDYQVEAVRASWLLGASGMVYLRFVDKKNSSQVYRTPLTSETSLDMQSFEDKDIVGITWIDFNKDRRTFTLSVPNWKAHWASFLISNTPYEIMDN
;
A
#
# COMPACT_ATOMS: atom_id res chain seq x y z
N MET A 1 1.33 -43.31 18.13
CA MET A 1 -0.12 -43.03 18.05
C MET A 1 -0.35 -41.54 18.23
N ASN A 2 -0.73 -40.80 17.19
CA ASN A 2 -1.04 -39.37 17.30
C ASN A 2 -2.31 -39.19 18.12
N ASN A 3 -2.24 -38.41 19.20
CA ASN A 3 -3.40 -38.12 20.05
C ASN A 3 -4.34 -37.16 19.29
N PRO A 4 -5.55 -37.59 18.90
CA PRO A 4 -6.45 -36.78 18.06
C PRO A 4 -6.83 -35.46 18.73
N ARG A 5 -6.86 -35.39 20.06
CA ARG A 5 -7.11 -34.15 20.81
C ARG A 5 -5.99 -33.12 20.65
N ARG A 6 -4.73 -33.57 20.49
CA ARG A 6 -3.58 -32.69 20.24
C ARG A 6 -3.62 -32.16 18.81
N SER A 7 -3.99 -33.00 17.85
CA SER A 7 -4.17 -32.60 16.45
C SER A 7 -5.31 -31.59 16.28
N ILE A 8 -6.46 -31.81 16.94
CA ILE A 8 -7.59 -30.85 16.91
C ILE A 8 -7.19 -29.50 17.50
N LYS A 9 -6.49 -29.48 18.65
CA LYS A 9 -6.00 -28.22 19.24
C LYS A 9 -5.03 -27.50 18.31
N ALA A 10 -4.10 -28.22 17.68
CA ALA A 10 -3.15 -27.63 16.73
C ALA A 10 -3.86 -27.02 15.51
N VAL A 11 -4.86 -27.71 14.95
CA VAL A 11 -5.67 -27.21 13.83
C VAL A 11 -6.48 -25.97 14.24
N ALA A 12 -7.12 -26.01 15.39
CA ALA A 12 -7.88 -24.87 15.90
C ALA A 12 -6.98 -23.65 16.14
N THR A 13 -5.79 -23.84 16.73
CA THR A 13 -4.81 -22.77 16.89
C THR A 13 -4.37 -22.20 15.55
N LEU A 14 -4.10 -23.05 14.55
CA LEU A 14 -3.74 -22.59 13.21
C LEU A 14 -4.85 -21.73 12.58
N ILE A 15 -6.10 -22.17 12.68
CA ILE A 15 -7.26 -21.41 12.16
C ILE A 15 -7.33 -20.04 12.82
N VAL A 16 -7.20 -19.96 14.15
CA VAL A 16 -7.22 -18.68 14.87
C VAL A 16 -6.11 -17.74 14.40
N VAL A 17 -4.89 -18.27 14.23
CA VAL A 17 -3.75 -17.48 13.73
C VAL A 17 -4.00 -16.97 12.31
N VAL A 18 -4.54 -17.81 11.42
CA VAL A 18 -4.89 -17.42 10.04
C VAL A 18 -5.99 -16.35 10.04
N CYS A 19 -7.07 -16.55 10.80
CA CYS A 19 -8.15 -15.58 10.91
C CYS A 19 -7.67 -14.22 11.46
N ALA A 20 -6.81 -14.25 12.49
CA ALA A 20 -6.19 -13.04 13.03
C ALA A 20 -5.32 -12.33 11.97
N GLY A 21 -4.53 -13.10 11.20
CA GLY A 21 -3.74 -12.56 10.10
C GLY A 21 -4.60 -11.90 9.01
N LEU A 22 -5.66 -12.57 8.56
CA LEU A 22 -6.60 -12.03 7.58
C LEU A 22 -7.31 -10.77 8.10
N PHE A 23 -7.66 -10.73 9.39
CA PHE A 23 -8.26 -9.56 10.01
C PHE A 23 -7.31 -8.36 9.99
N VAL A 24 -6.02 -8.56 10.33
CA VAL A 24 -4.99 -7.51 10.27
C VAL A 24 -4.81 -7.00 8.83
N VAL A 25 -4.70 -7.92 7.86
CA VAL A 25 -4.57 -7.55 6.43
C VAL A 25 -5.79 -6.77 5.97
N ASN A 26 -7.01 -7.28 6.21
CA ASN A 26 -8.23 -6.60 5.80
C ASN A 26 -8.33 -5.20 6.38
N ASN A 27 -8.10 -5.05 7.69
CA ASN A 27 -8.14 -3.75 8.35
C ASN A 27 -7.10 -2.77 7.80
N GLU A 28 -5.95 -3.27 7.34
CA GLU A 28 -4.95 -2.42 6.69
C GLU A 28 -5.37 -1.98 5.27
N LEU A 29 -5.92 -2.89 4.47
CA LEU A 29 -6.33 -2.59 3.10
C LEU A 29 -7.57 -1.69 3.04
N THR A 30 -8.48 -1.82 4.01
CA THR A 30 -9.68 -0.99 4.14
C THR A 30 -9.46 0.24 5.01
N ARG A 31 -8.23 0.52 5.44
CA ARG A 31 -7.93 1.67 6.30
C ARG A 31 -8.32 2.97 5.60
N ALA A 32 -8.90 3.89 6.37
CA ALA A 32 -9.25 5.21 5.88
C ALA A 32 -7.98 6.00 5.52
N PRO A 33 -7.98 6.74 4.40
CA PRO A 33 -6.87 7.62 4.08
C PRO A 33 -6.89 8.84 5.01
N TYR A 34 -5.72 9.40 5.31
CA TYR A 34 -5.62 10.63 6.11
C TYR A 34 -5.59 11.89 5.23
N VAL A 35 -5.14 11.76 3.98
CA VAL A 35 -5.22 12.78 2.94
C VAL A 35 -5.71 12.12 1.65
N SER A 36 -6.59 12.80 0.92
CA SER A 36 -7.08 12.37 -0.38
C SER A 36 -7.26 13.59 -1.27
N PHE A 37 -6.84 13.48 -2.53
CA PHE A 37 -7.10 14.50 -3.55
C PHE A 37 -7.42 13.85 -4.90
N ALA A 38 -8.12 14.59 -5.76
CA ALA A 38 -8.34 14.19 -7.14
C ALA A 38 -7.19 14.68 -8.02
N SER A 39 -6.71 13.83 -8.93
CA SER A 39 -5.70 14.24 -9.90
C SER A 39 -6.21 15.42 -10.76
N PRO A 40 -5.32 16.22 -11.37
CA PRO A 40 -5.70 17.35 -12.23
C PRO A 40 -6.76 17.02 -13.29
N SER A 41 -6.71 15.85 -13.92
CA SER A 41 -7.74 15.39 -14.87
C SER A 41 -9.04 14.94 -14.20
N GLY A 42 -8.99 14.60 -12.91
CA GLY A 42 -10.07 13.99 -12.15
C GLY A 42 -10.18 12.47 -12.34
N ASP A 43 -9.38 11.87 -13.21
CA ASP A 43 -9.44 10.43 -13.54
C ASP A 43 -8.95 9.54 -12.38
N TYR A 44 -8.07 10.07 -11.52
CA TYR A 44 -7.55 9.34 -10.37
C TYR A 44 -7.88 10.05 -9.07
N GLN A 45 -8.06 9.27 -8.01
CA GLN A 45 -8.05 9.73 -6.64
C GLN A 45 -6.79 9.18 -5.96
N VAL A 46 -5.93 10.09 -5.55
CA VAL A 46 -4.66 9.76 -4.88
C VAL A 46 -4.87 9.95 -3.39
N GLU A 47 -4.61 8.89 -2.65
CA GLU A 47 -4.85 8.85 -1.21
C GLU A 47 -3.58 8.44 -0.48
N ALA A 48 -3.26 9.13 0.61
CA ALA A 48 -2.21 8.72 1.51
C ALA A 48 -2.82 8.00 2.71
N VAL A 49 -2.29 6.81 3.01
CA VAL A 49 -2.76 5.94 4.09
C VAL A 49 -1.61 5.66 5.03
N ARG A 50 -1.78 5.98 6.32
CA ARG A 50 -0.80 5.65 7.36
C ARG A 50 -0.83 4.15 7.64
N ALA A 51 0.33 3.53 7.63
CA ALA A 51 0.43 2.11 7.89
C ALA A 51 0.17 1.76 9.36
N SER A 52 -0.39 0.59 9.62
CA SER A 52 -0.65 0.14 10.99
C SER A 52 0.64 -0.14 11.77
N TRP A 53 0.63 0.25 13.04
CA TRP A 53 1.62 -0.21 14.02
C TRP A 53 1.64 -1.74 14.17
N LEU A 54 0.52 -2.43 13.87
CA LEU A 54 0.43 -3.90 13.89
C LEU A 54 1.38 -4.56 12.88
N LEU A 55 1.80 -3.82 11.85
CA LEU A 55 2.77 -4.28 10.85
C LEU A 55 4.20 -3.79 11.16
N GLY A 56 4.43 -3.18 12.32
CA GLY A 56 5.71 -2.53 12.64
C GLY A 56 6.00 -1.30 11.79
N ALA A 57 5.02 -0.82 11.01
CA ALA A 57 5.18 0.26 10.03
C ALA A 57 4.72 1.61 10.57
N SER A 58 4.86 1.85 11.88
CA SER A 58 4.45 3.11 12.51
C SER A 58 5.24 4.28 11.93
N GLY A 59 4.56 5.39 11.57
CA GLY A 59 5.19 6.54 10.92
C GLY A 59 5.54 6.33 9.44
N MET A 60 5.07 5.24 8.84
CA MET A 60 5.15 5.00 7.40
C MET A 60 3.80 5.20 6.74
N VAL A 61 3.84 5.52 5.46
CA VAL A 61 2.66 5.75 4.61
C VAL A 61 2.81 4.98 3.32
N TYR A 62 1.69 4.62 2.72
CA TYR A 62 1.62 4.17 1.34
C TYR A 62 0.55 5.00 0.62
N LEU A 63 0.68 5.10 -0.70
CA LEU A 63 -0.30 5.76 -1.53
C LEU A 63 -1.23 4.75 -2.18
N ARG A 64 -2.49 5.16 -2.37
CA ARG A 64 -3.48 4.48 -3.20
C ARG A 64 -3.86 5.40 -4.34
N PHE A 65 -3.68 4.91 -5.57
CA PHE A 65 -4.18 5.55 -6.77
C PHE A 65 -5.44 4.77 -7.17
N VAL A 66 -6.59 5.36 -6.90
CA VAL A 66 -7.91 4.79 -7.25
C VAL A 66 -8.30 5.34 -8.62
N ASP A 67 -8.45 4.45 -9.59
CA ASP A 67 -8.97 4.81 -10.91
C ASP A 67 -10.48 5.11 -10.79
N LYS A 68 -10.92 6.34 -11.09
CA LYS A 68 -12.34 6.69 -10.99
C LYS A 68 -13.18 6.18 -12.15
N LYS A 69 -12.57 5.91 -13.31
CA LYS A 69 -13.26 5.29 -14.45
C LYS A 69 -13.50 3.81 -14.18
N ASN A 70 -12.60 3.18 -13.42
CA ASN A 70 -12.75 1.80 -12.97
C ASN A 70 -12.44 1.69 -11.47
N SER A 71 -13.42 2.01 -10.62
CA SER A 71 -13.28 2.07 -9.16
C SER A 71 -12.86 0.77 -8.48
N SER A 72 -12.88 -0.36 -9.21
CA SER A 72 -12.33 -1.63 -8.73
C SER A 72 -10.80 -1.70 -8.80
N GLN A 73 -10.15 -0.79 -9.53
CA GLN A 73 -8.70 -0.76 -9.70
C GLN A 73 -8.05 0.27 -8.76
N VAL A 74 -7.34 -0.29 -7.77
CA VAL A 74 -6.58 0.46 -6.78
C VAL A 74 -5.12 0.03 -6.85
N TYR A 75 -4.24 0.98 -7.20
CA TYR A 75 -2.80 0.76 -7.27
C TYR A 75 -2.14 1.25 -5.99
N ARG A 76 -1.33 0.40 -5.36
CA ARG A 76 -0.69 0.66 -4.06
C ARG A 76 0.83 0.69 -4.18
N THR A 77 1.42 1.80 -3.75
CA THR A 77 2.88 1.94 -3.65
C THR A 77 3.44 1.06 -2.54
N PRO A 78 4.76 0.78 -2.54
CA PRO A 78 5.43 0.34 -1.33
C PRO A 78 5.35 1.42 -0.24
N LEU A 79 5.74 1.04 0.99
CA LEU A 79 5.80 1.97 2.10
C LEU A 79 6.92 2.98 1.91
N THR A 80 6.68 4.20 2.37
CA THR A 80 7.64 5.28 2.48
C THR A 80 7.52 5.98 3.83
N SER A 81 8.50 6.79 4.21
CA SER A 81 8.40 7.60 5.42
C SER A 81 7.33 8.68 5.24
N GLU A 82 6.50 8.88 6.27
CA GLU A 82 5.54 9.98 6.28
C GLU A 82 6.23 11.35 6.13
N THR A 83 7.43 11.50 6.69
CA THR A 83 8.19 12.76 6.67
C THR A 83 8.78 13.10 5.30
N SER A 84 8.91 12.11 4.41
CA SER A 84 9.42 12.29 3.05
C SER A 84 8.29 12.52 2.04
N LEU A 85 7.04 12.49 2.48
CA LEU A 85 5.88 12.60 1.61
C LEU A 85 5.49 14.07 1.42
N ASP A 86 5.52 14.51 0.17
CA ASP A 86 4.93 15.77 -0.27
C ASP A 86 3.83 15.47 -1.29
N MET A 87 2.59 15.83 -0.92
CA MET A 87 1.38 15.50 -1.67
C MET A 87 1.07 16.48 -2.80
N GLN A 88 2.03 17.33 -3.19
CA GLN A 88 1.88 18.18 -4.36
C GLN A 88 1.73 17.31 -5.61
N SER A 89 0.54 17.39 -6.21
CA SER A 89 0.16 16.54 -7.32
C SER A 89 0.60 17.09 -8.66
N PHE A 90 0.90 16.18 -9.59
CA PHE A 90 1.12 16.51 -10.98
C PHE A 90 0.53 15.41 -11.86
N GLU A 91 0.18 15.77 -13.09
CA GLU A 91 -0.34 14.84 -14.06
C GLU A 91 -0.03 15.32 -15.47
N ASP A 92 0.44 14.40 -16.29
CA ASP A 92 0.59 14.59 -17.73
C ASP A 92 -0.17 13.48 -18.49
N LYS A 93 0.11 13.33 -19.78
CA LYS A 93 -0.57 12.34 -20.62
C LYS A 93 -0.33 10.90 -20.15
N ASP A 94 0.87 10.59 -19.68
CA ASP A 94 1.34 9.23 -19.44
C ASP A 94 1.52 8.94 -17.93
N ILE A 95 1.69 9.99 -17.11
CA ILE A 95 2.00 9.91 -15.69
C ILE A 95 0.97 10.66 -14.86
N VAL A 96 0.63 10.11 -13.69
CA VAL A 96 -0.01 10.83 -12.60
C VAL A 96 0.80 10.58 -11.34
N GLY A 97 1.03 11.59 -10.51
CA GLY A 97 1.94 11.42 -9.39
C GLY A 97 1.83 12.50 -8.34
N ILE A 98 2.69 12.36 -7.35
CA ILE A 98 3.04 13.40 -6.39
C ILE A 98 4.55 13.59 -6.39
N THR A 99 5.05 14.59 -5.66
CA THR A 99 6.50 14.78 -5.51
C THR A 99 7.19 13.45 -5.17
N TRP A 100 8.17 13.08 -6.00
CA TRP A 100 9.00 11.86 -5.90
C TRP A 100 8.32 10.52 -6.19
N ILE A 101 7.03 10.49 -6.54
CA ILE A 101 6.30 9.25 -6.84
C ILE A 101 5.46 9.40 -8.09
N ASP A 102 5.86 8.67 -9.13
CA ASP A 102 5.26 8.73 -10.45
C ASP A 102 4.51 7.42 -10.72
N PHE A 103 3.26 7.49 -11.16
CA PHE A 103 2.49 6.35 -11.64
C PHE A 103 2.33 6.43 -13.16
N ASN A 104 2.95 5.48 -13.87
CA ASN A 104 2.77 5.36 -15.31
C ASN A 104 1.42 4.69 -15.61
N LYS A 105 0.52 5.41 -16.31
CA LYS A 105 -0.86 4.99 -16.58
C LYS A 105 -0.96 3.77 -17.49
N ASP A 106 -0.04 3.65 -18.46
CA ASP A 106 -0.01 2.58 -19.46
C ASP A 106 0.64 1.30 -18.89
N ARG A 107 1.88 1.44 -18.38
CA ARG A 107 2.64 0.34 -17.78
C ARG A 107 2.07 -0.13 -16.44
N ARG A 108 1.27 0.72 -15.77
CA ARG A 108 0.74 0.51 -14.41
C ARG A 108 1.86 0.19 -13.42
N THR A 109 2.92 1.00 -13.46
CA THR A 109 4.11 0.86 -12.64
C THR A 109 4.41 2.15 -11.90
N PHE A 110 4.89 2.04 -10.67
CA PHE A 110 5.38 3.17 -9.91
C PHE A 110 6.88 3.40 -10.12
N THR A 111 7.29 4.65 -10.15
CA THR A 111 8.69 5.05 -10.04
C THR A 111 8.84 5.89 -8.78
N LEU A 112 9.70 5.45 -7.86
CA LEU A 112 9.92 6.13 -6.59
C LEU A 112 11.31 6.73 -6.57
N SER A 113 11.38 8.05 -6.49
CA SER A 113 12.62 8.84 -6.36
C SER A 113 12.72 9.46 -4.95
N VAL A 114 12.13 8.78 -3.96
CA VAL A 114 12.01 9.29 -2.59
C VAL A 114 13.39 9.29 -1.91
N PRO A 115 13.85 10.43 -1.37
CA PRO A 115 15.15 10.50 -0.70
C PRO A 115 15.24 9.54 0.49
N ASN A 116 16.36 8.83 0.59
CA ASN A 116 16.63 7.87 1.67
C ASN A 116 15.53 6.79 1.84
N TRP A 117 14.92 6.36 0.73
CA TRP A 117 13.93 5.29 0.77
C TRP A 117 14.53 4.02 1.42
N LYS A 118 13.78 3.42 2.33
CA LYS A 118 14.17 2.18 3.02
C LYS A 118 13.12 1.13 2.79
N ALA A 119 13.57 -0.04 2.33
CA ALA A 119 12.71 -1.20 2.22
C ALA A 119 12.12 -1.56 3.59
N HIS A 120 10.81 -1.77 3.62
CA HIS A 120 10.10 -2.28 4.78
C HIS A 120 9.31 -3.53 4.38
N TRP A 121 9.38 -4.57 5.21
CA TRP A 121 8.80 -5.89 4.91
C TRP A 121 7.29 -5.81 4.58
N ALA A 122 6.56 -4.93 5.27
CA ALA A 122 5.12 -4.76 5.07
C ALA A 122 4.77 -4.19 3.68
N SER A 123 5.74 -3.65 2.95
CA SER A 123 5.56 -3.26 1.54
C SER A 123 5.18 -4.46 0.66
N PHE A 124 5.65 -5.66 0.99
CA PHE A 124 5.26 -6.90 0.28
C PHE A 124 3.77 -7.23 0.46
N LEU A 125 3.19 -6.88 1.60
CA LEU A 125 1.76 -7.09 1.87
C LEU A 125 0.89 -5.97 1.29
N ILE A 126 1.36 -4.74 1.40
CA ILE A 126 0.58 -3.54 1.07
C ILE A 126 0.64 -3.23 -0.42
N SER A 127 1.83 -3.26 -1.01
CA SER A 127 2.00 -2.95 -2.44
C SER A 127 1.44 -4.08 -3.29
N ASN A 128 0.67 -3.71 -4.31
CA ASN A 128 0.11 -4.63 -5.29
C ASN A 128 0.49 -4.26 -6.72
N THR A 129 1.39 -3.29 -6.89
CA THR A 129 1.73 -2.69 -8.17
C THR A 129 3.24 -2.76 -8.34
N PRO A 130 3.76 -3.17 -9.52
CA PRO A 130 5.20 -3.17 -9.77
C PRO A 130 5.78 -1.77 -9.57
N TYR A 131 6.98 -1.70 -9.02
CA TYR A 131 7.65 -0.43 -8.75
C TYR A 131 9.15 -0.51 -9.01
N GLU A 132 9.70 0.61 -9.43
CA GLU A 132 11.14 0.84 -9.60
C GLU A 132 11.57 1.92 -8.60
N ILE A 133 12.73 1.73 -7.98
CA ILE A 133 13.33 2.70 -7.06
C ILE A 133 14.46 3.37 -7.82
N MET A 134 14.41 4.69 -7.92
CA MET A 134 15.49 5.49 -8.48
C MET A 134 16.30 6.08 -7.34
N ASP A 135 17.60 5.81 -7.36
CA ASP A 135 18.54 6.51 -6.48
C ASP A 135 18.62 7.98 -6.92
N ASN A 136 18.36 8.89 -5.99
CA ASN A 136 18.46 10.34 -6.17
C ASN A 136 19.52 10.92 -5.23
#